data_AF-A0A965PUV0-F1
#
_entry.id   AF-A0A965PUV0-F1
#
_cell.length_a   1.000
_cell.length_b   1.000
_cell.length_c   1.000
_cell.angle_alpha   90.00
_cell.angle_beta   90.00
_cell.angle_gamma   90.00
#
_symmetry.space_group_name_H-M   'P 1'
#
loop_
_entity.id
_entity.type
_entity.pdbx_description
1 polymer ?
#
loop_
_entity_poly.entity_id
_entity_poly.type
_entity_poly.pdbx_seq_one_letter_code
_entity_poly.pdbx_strand_id
1 'polypeptide(L)'
;MPYHSEVALGAAVEHMKSIGITALVLNGDIADFYAISRWEKAPGKRNFRRELDAVRGLLAWLRQEFPAIPIVFKSGNHEERWKHWLWQHAPEISDEPIMGLDNWLHMPQHGIALVEDQRPIMLGKLPVLHGHEKGKGISSPVNQARGAFMRLHHTVLEGHGHRTSGHCEPDMWGSEVFCWSTGCLCDLRPEFARLNKWNWGFATVTVEPDSQFNVENFRITAEGKVRTS
;
A
#
# COMPACT_ATOMS: atom_id res chain seq x y z
N MET A 1 -0.22 4.59 -9.70
CA MET A 1 -0.96 5.02 -10.91
C MET A 1 -0.04 5.83 -11.83
N PRO A 2 0.02 5.60 -13.16
CA PRO A 2 -1.01 4.99 -14.03
C PRO A 2 -0.93 3.46 -14.14
N TYR A 3 0.06 2.81 -13.56
CA TYR A 3 0.38 1.40 -13.78
C TYR A 3 -0.45 0.38 -12.98
N HIS A 4 -1.66 0.70 -12.54
CA HIS A 4 -2.50 -0.30 -11.87
C HIS A 4 -3.01 -1.35 -12.86
N SER A 5 -3.26 -2.57 -12.36
CA SER A 5 -3.95 -3.61 -13.11
C SER A 5 -5.44 -3.52 -12.81
N GLU A 6 -6.24 -3.16 -13.81
CA GLU A 6 -7.71 -3.12 -13.70
C GLU A 6 -8.28 -4.50 -13.32
N VAL A 7 -7.69 -5.57 -13.86
CA VAL A 7 -8.07 -6.96 -13.54
C VAL A 7 -7.82 -7.27 -12.06
N ALA A 8 -6.64 -6.94 -11.56
CA ALA A 8 -6.28 -7.23 -10.17
C ALA A 8 -7.08 -6.37 -9.18
N LEU A 9 -7.18 -5.07 -9.46
CA LEU A 9 -7.91 -4.14 -8.62
C LEU A 9 -9.41 -4.50 -8.58
N GLY A 10 -10.01 -4.77 -9.74
CA GLY A 10 -11.41 -5.18 -9.83
C GLY A 10 -11.67 -6.48 -9.07
N ALA A 11 -10.81 -7.49 -9.23
CA ALA A 11 -10.93 -8.76 -8.50
C ALA A 11 -10.82 -8.58 -6.98
N ALA A 12 -9.91 -7.72 -6.50
CA ALA A 12 -9.77 -7.41 -5.08
C ALA A 12 -11.02 -6.71 -4.53
N VAL A 13 -11.51 -5.69 -5.24
CA VAL A 13 -12.71 -4.93 -4.84
C VAL A 13 -13.95 -5.79 -4.82
N GLU A 14 -14.19 -6.61 -5.84
CA GLU A 14 -15.34 -7.51 -5.88
C GLU A 14 -15.28 -8.56 -4.77
N HIS A 15 -14.10 -9.10 -4.46
CA HIS A 15 -13.95 -10.01 -3.33
C HIS A 15 -14.25 -9.32 -2.00
N MET A 16 -13.69 -8.13 -1.75
CA MET A 16 -13.95 -7.34 -0.54
C MET A 16 -15.44 -6.96 -0.38
N LYS A 17 -16.12 -6.65 -1.48
CA LYS A 17 -17.58 -6.44 -1.49
C LYS A 17 -18.35 -7.71 -1.13
N SER A 18 -17.95 -8.86 -1.69
CA SER A 18 -18.63 -10.13 -1.46
C SER A 18 -18.59 -10.59 0.00
N ILE A 19 -17.52 -10.26 0.73
CA ILE A 19 -17.37 -10.60 2.16
C ILE A 19 -17.89 -9.50 3.09
N GLY A 20 -18.29 -8.33 2.56
CA GLY A 20 -18.84 -7.23 3.34
C GLY A 20 -17.86 -6.59 4.33
N ILE A 21 -16.68 -6.18 3.85
CA ILE A 21 -15.69 -5.48 4.70
C ILE A 21 -16.29 -4.23 5.38
N THR A 22 -15.82 -3.93 6.60
CA THR A 22 -16.29 -2.79 7.40
C THR A 22 -15.37 -1.56 7.33
N ALA A 23 -14.16 -1.72 6.79
CA ALA A 23 -13.17 -0.66 6.59
C ALA A 23 -12.21 -1.04 5.46
N LEU A 24 -11.71 -0.05 4.72
CA LEU A 24 -10.73 -0.24 3.65
C LEU A 24 -9.43 0.49 3.98
N VAL A 25 -8.30 -0.21 3.86
CA VAL A 25 -6.96 0.39 4.02
C VAL A 25 -6.21 0.31 2.69
N LEU A 26 -5.83 1.49 2.17
CA LEU A 26 -4.93 1.64 1.04
C LEU A 26 -3.51 1.75 1.57
N ASN A 27 -2.78 0.64 1.56
CA ASN A 27 -1.51 0.51 2.28
C ASN A 27 -0.27 1.00 1.48
N GLY A 28 -0.31 2.26 1.01
CA GLY A 28 0.81 2.93 0.32
C GLY A 28 1.00 2.60 -1.15
N ASP A 29 1.80 3.43 -1.81
CA ASP A 29 2.17 3.35 -3.24
C ASP A 29 0.97 3.30 -4.21
N ILE A 30 -0.10 4.03 -3.87
CA ILE A 30 -1.28 4.23 -4.72
C ILE A 30 -0.95 5.21 -5.85
N ALA A 31 -0.31 6.33 -5.50
CA ALA A 31 0.18 7.35 -6.40
C ALA A 31 1.66 7.07 -6.73
N ASP A 32 1.97 6.80 -8.01
CA ASP A 32 3.34 6.46 -8.39
C ASP A 32 4.26 7.68 -8.35
N PHE A 33 3.71 8.86 -8.70
CA PHE A 33 4.46 10.12 -8.74
C PHE A 33 5.76 9.99 -9.54
N TYR A 34 5.66 9.38 -10.72
CA TYR A 34 6.78 9.13 -11.62
C TYR A 34 7.38 10.44 -12.11
N ALA A 35 6.54 11.40 -12.51
CA ALA A 35 6.98 12.72 -12.99
C ALA A 35 7.86 13.48 -11.98
N ILE A 36 7.56 13.37 -10.69
CA ILE A 36 8.29 14.02 -9.59
C ILE A 36 9.28 13.08 -8.89
N SER A 37 9.49 11.87 -9.40
CA SER A 37 10.51 10.97 -8.88
C SER A 37 11.93 11.48 -9.17
N ARG A 38 12.89 11.09 -8.32
CA ARG A 38 14.33 11.37 -8.51
C ARG A 38 15.00 10.52 -9.59
N TRP A 39 14.32 9.49 -10.07
CA TRP A 39 14.88 8.54 -11.04
C TRP A 39 14.90 9.13 -12.45
N GLU A 40 15.62 8.48 -13.36
CA GLU A 40 15.63 8.88 -14.76
C GLU A 40 14.23 8.73 -15.37
N LYS A 41 13.79 9.79 -16.04
CA LYS A 41 12.42 9.93 -16.54
C LYS A 41 12.41 10.03 -18.04
N ALA A 42 11.75 9.09 -18.71
CA ALA A 42 11.48 9.19 -20.14
C ALA A 42 10.70 10.51 -20.42
N PRO A 43 11.18 11.40 -21.31
CA PRO A 43 10.57 12.72 -21.53
C PRO A 43 9.07 12.67 -21.82
N GLY A 44 8.62 11.68 -22.61
CA GLY A 44 7.20 11.52 -22.98
C GLY A 44 6.30 10.95 -21.88
N LYS A 45 6.85 10.45 -20.78
CA LYS A 45 6.07 9.91 -19.64
C LYS A 45 5.92 10.92 -18.50
N ARG A 46 6.43 12.16 -18.65
CA ARG A 46 6.38 13.21 -17.63
C ARG A 46 5.07 13.99 -17.73
N ASN A 47 3.99 13.44 -17.17
CA ASN A 47 2.72 14.17 -17.09
C ASN A 47 2.11 14.04 -15.69
N PHE A 48 2.56 14.90 -14.79
CA PHE A 48 2.12 14.92 -13.40
C PHE A 48 0.62 15.18 -13.26
N ARG A 49 0.05 16.06 -14.09
CA ARG A 49 -1.40 16.32 -14.09
C ARG A 49 -2.20 15.06 -14.38
N ARG A 50 -1.79 14.28 -15.40
CA ARG A 50 -2.44 13.00 -15.72
C ARG A 50 -2.31 11.97 -14.59
N GLU A 51 -1.16 11.93 -13.92
CA GLU A 51 -0.97 11.07 -12.74
C GLU A 51 -1.94 11.44 -11.61
N LEU A 52 -2.07 12.74 -11.30
CA LEU A 52 -3.01 13.24 -10.30
C LEU A 52 -4.47 12.93 -10.66
N ASP A 53 -4.88 13.22 -11.90
CA ASP A 53 -6.24 12.96 -12.36
C ASP A 53 -6.58 11.46 -12.29
N ALA A 54 -5.62 10.59 -12.59
CA ALA A 54 -5.78 9.14 -12.46
C ALA A 54 -5.93 8.68 -11.00
N VAL A 55 -5.13 9.22 -10.07
CA VAL A 55 -5.25 8.89 -8.64
C VAL A 55 -6.57 9.42 -8.08
N ARG A 56 -6.94 10.67 -8.39
CA ARG A 56 -8.22 11.26 -7.97
C ARG A 56 -9.40 10.43 -8.49
N GLY A 57 -9.37 10.02 -9.76
CA GLY A 57 -10.38 9.14 -10.34
C GLY A 57 -10.48 7.79 -9.62
N LEU A 58 -9.34 7.18 -9.27
CA LEU A 58 -9.30 5.95 -8.48
C LEU A 58 -9.93 6.14 -7.09
N LEU A 59 -9.57 7.20 -6.37
CA LEU A 59 -10.12 7.47 -5.03
C LEU A 59 -11.63 7.74 -5.08
N ALA A 60 -12.10 8.47 -6.10
CA ALA A 60 -13.52 8.68 -6.33
C ALA A 60 -14.26 7.38 -6.62
N TRP A 61 -13.70 6.51 -7.47
CA TRP A 61 -14.27 5.19 -7.77
C TRP A 61 -14.30 4.30 -6.53
N LEU A 62 -13.21 4.22 -5.76
CA LEU A 62 -13.19 3.44 -4.50
C LEU A 62 -14.25 3.92 -3.51
N ARG A 63 -14.47 5.23 -3.40
CA ARG A 63 -15.56 5.76 -2.58
C ARG A 63 -16.95 5.35 -3.10
N GLN A 64 -17.15 5.26 -4.42
CA GLN A 64 -18.40 4.77 -4.98
C GLN A 64 -18.63 3.28 -4.69
N GLU A 65 -17.58 2.46 -4.81
CA GLU A 65 -17.65 1.02 -4.50
C GLU A 65 -17.85 0.76 -3.00
N PHE A 66 -17.35 1.66 -2.14
CA PHE A 66 -17.40 1.56 -0.68
C PHE A 66 -18.00 2.82 -0.04
N PRO A 67 -19.32 3.07 -0.20
CA PRO A 67 -19.94 4.35 0.13
C PRO A 67 -20.03 4.64 1.63
N ALA A 68 -20.23 3.61 2.45
CA ALA A 68 -20.57 3.77 3.88
C ALA A 68 -19.40 3.51 4.84
N ILE A 69 -18.33 2.86 4.38
CA ILE A 69 -17.24 2.42 5.27
C ILE A 69 -16.10 3.44 5.32
N PRO A 70 -15.36 3.54 6.44
CA PRO A 70 -14.14 4.32 6.49
C PRO A 70 -13.10 3.80 5.48
N ILE A 71 -12.43 4.74 4.81
CA ILE A 71 -11.30 4.48 3.92
C ILE A 71 -10.09 5.20 4.48
N VAL A 72 -9.03 4.46 4.75
CA VAL A 72 -7.75 4.99 5.23
C VAL A 72 -6.72 4.87 4.12
N PHE A 73 -6.09 5.99 3.78
CA PHE A 73 -4.97 6.06 2.88
C PHE A 73 -3.69 6.18 3.69
N LYS A 74 -2.79 5.19 3.60
CA LYS A 74 -1.45 5.28 4.18
C LYS A 74 -0.46 5.74 3.13
N SER A 75 0.38 6.72 3.46
CA SER A 75 1.48 7.16 2.59
C SER A 75 2.57 6.09 2.53
N GLY A 76 2.90 5.63 1.32
CA GLY A 76 4.08 4.83 1.01
C GLY A 76 5.27 5.71 0.64
N ASN A 77 6.34 5.10 0.14
CA ASN A 77 7.54 5.82 -0.28
C ASN A 77 7.35 6.55 -1.61
N HIS A 78 6.33 6.21 -2.40
CA HIS A 78 5.98 6.97 -3.60
C HIS A 78 5.28 8.27 -3.22
N GLU A 79 4.35 8.23 -2.25
CA GLU A 79 3.66 9.43 -1.78
C GLU A 79 4.59 10.42 -1.05
N GLU A 80 5.59 9.93 -0.30
CA GLU A 80 6.61 10.78 0.34
C GLU A 80 7.37 11.67 -0.68
N ARG A 81 7.39 11.30 -1.97
CA ARG A 81 7.99 12.12 -3.04
C ARG A 81 7.31 13.48 -3.16
N TRP A 82 6.02 13.59 -2.84
CA TRP A 82 5.31 14.85 -2.85
C TRP A 82 5.92 15.86 -1.86
N LYS A 83 6.08 15.46 -0.59
CA LYS A 83 6.71 16.28 0.45
C LYS A 83 8.13 16.67 0.06
N HIS A 84 8.93 15.71 -0.39
CA HIS A 84 10.30 15.97 -0.82
C HIS A 84 10.38 16.92 -2.02
N TRP A 85 9.46 16.79 -2.97
CA TRP A 85 9.40 17.67 -4.14
C TRP A 85 9.06 19.10 -3.73
N LEU A 86 8.09 19.29 -2.82
CA LEU A 86 7.76 20.61 -2.28
C LEU A 86 8.94 21.27 -1.57
N TRP A 87 9.65 20.55 -0.69
CA TRP A 87 10.82 21.10 0.00
C TRP A 87 11.93 21.56 -0.94
N GLN A 88 12.04 20.94 -2.12
CA GLN A 88 13.08 21.28 -3.10
C GLN A 88 12.70 22.43 -4.03
N HIS A 89 11.42 22.65 -4.29
CA HIS A 89 10.96 23.56 -5.35
C HIS A 89 10.12 24.73 -4.84
N ALA A 90 9.48 24.58 -3.69
CA ALA A 90 8.62 25.59 -3.08
C ALA A 90 8.61 25.46 -1.54
N PRO A 91 9.79 25.49 -0.87
CA PRO A 91 9.88 25.31 0.58
C PRO A 91 9.07 26.35 1.37
N GLU A 92 8.94 27.57 0.85
CA GLU A 92 8.27 28.71 1.49
C GLU A 92 6.76 28.52 1.68
N ILE A 93 6.15 27.56 0.95
CA ILE A 93 4.73 27.22 1.04
C ILE A 93 4.53 25.74 1.37
N SER A 94 5.59 25.03 1.74
CA SER A 94 5.54 23.57 1.91
C SER A 94 4.74 23.10 3.13
N ASP A 95 4.51 24.01 4.09
CA ASP A 95 3.72 23.80 5.30
C ASP A 95 2.27 24.31 5.20
N GLU A 96 1.89 24.94 4.08
CA GLU A 96 0.52 25.38 3.85
C GLU A 96 -0.42 24.17 3.71
N PRO A 97 -1.54 24.10 4.47
CA PRO A 97 -2.43 22.94 4.45
C PRO A 97 -2.95 22.56 3.05
N ILE A 98 -3.21 23.55 2.19
CA ILE A 98 -3.66 23.32 0.81
C ILE A 98 -2.64 22.59 -0.06
N MET A 99 -1.36 22.66 0.31
CA MET A 99 -0.27 21.93 -0.34
C MET A 99 -0.15 20.49 0.17
N GLY A 100 -0.94 20.10 1.19
CA GLY A 100 -1.05 18.74 1.66
C GLY A 100 -1.46 17.76 0.56
N LEU A 101 -0.92 16.53 0.64
CA LEU A 101 -1.19 15.48 -0.33
C LEU A 101 -2.68 15.10 -0.36
N ASP A 102 -3.32 15.10 0.80
CA ASP A 102 -4.76 14.90 0.97
C ASP A 102 -5.58 15.90 0.13
N ASN A 103 -5.21 17.18 0.17
CA ASN A 103 -5.86 18.23 -0.60
C ASN A 103 -5.58 18.07 -2.09
N TRP A 104 -4.33 17.80 -2.48
CA TRP A 104 -3.99 17.56 -3.89
C TRP A 104 -4.66 16.30 -4.46
N LEU A 105 -5.00 15.31 -3.65
CA LEU A 105 -5.73 14.11 -4.08
C LEU A 105 -7.24 14.14 -3.78
N HIS A 106 -7.77 15.29 -3.33
CA HIS A 106 -9.19 15.47 -2.97
C HIS A 106 -9.72 14.46 -1.94
N MET A 107 -8.85 13.95 -1.06
CA MET A 107 -9.23 12.98 -0.02
C MET A 107 -10.35 13.49 0.91
N PRO A 108 -10.36 14.76 1.36
CA PRO A 108 -11.44 15.27 2.22
C PRO A 108 -12.82 15.22 1.56
N GLN A 109 -12.89 15.46 0.23
CA GLN A 109 -14.15 15.39 -0.53
C GLN A 109 -14.73 13.97 -0.56
N HIS A 110 -13.86 12.96 -0.41
CA HIS A 110 -14.22 11.56 -0.37
C HIS A 110 -14.20 10.98 1.05
N GLY A 111 -14.04 11.79 2.10
CA GLY A 111 -13.96 11.31 3.49
C GLY A 111 -12.87 10.25 3.69
N ILE A 112 -11.73 10.39 3.00
CA ILE A 112 -10.59 9.47 3.10
C ILE A 112 -9.61 10.04 4.12
N ALA A 113 -9.25 9.23 5.13
CA ALA A 113 -8.31 9.64 6.17
C ALA A 113 -6.87 9.34 5.73
N LEU A 114 -5.98 10.33 5.81
CA LEU A 114 -4.57 10.19 5.45
C LEU A 114 -3.71 9.83 6.67
N VAL A 115 -2.88 8.79 6.56
CA VAL A 115 -1.87 8.38 7.54
C VAL A 115 -0.48 8.59 6.94
N GLU A 116 0.28 9.51 7.52
CA GLU A 116 1.62 9.89 7.07
C GLU A 116 2.70 9.61 8.12
N ASP A 117 3.91 10.09 7.84
CA ASP A 117 5.07 10.10 8.75
C ASP A 117 5.47 8.69 9.19
N GLN A 118 5.31 7.74 8.26
CA GLN A 118 5.68 6.34 8.47
C GLN A 118 4.96 5.69 9.66
N ARG A 119 3.87 6.30 10.13
CA ARG A 119 3.11 5.79 11.27
C ARG A 119 2.48 4.43 10.94
N PRO A 120 2.56 3.44 11.85
CA PRO A 120 1.83 2.19 11.68
C PRO A 120 0.33 2.44 11.80
N ILE A 121 -0.46 1.68 11.03
CA ILE A 121 -1.90 1.53 11.27
C ILE A 121 -2.08 0.32 12.18
N MET A 122 -2.86 0.46 13.24
CA MET A 122 -3.17 -0.65 14.15
C MET A 122 -4.54 -1.24 13.82
N LEU A 123 -4.57 -2.52 13.45
CA LEU A 123 -5.79 -3.31 13.30
C LEU A 123 -5.88 -4.27 14.50
N GLY A 124 -6.56 -3.83 15.57
CA GLY A 124 -6.45 -4.50 16.86
C GLY A 124 -5.00 -4.49 17.34
N LYS A 125 -4.45 -5.68 17.61
CA LYS A 125 -3.03 -5.86 17.98
C LYS A 125 -2.07 -6.01 16.78
N LEU A 126 -2.56 -5.99 15.53
CA LEU A 126 -1.73 -6.11 14.34
C LEU A 126 -1.23 -4.73 13.87
N PRO A 127 0.09 -4.47 13.86
CA PRO A 127 0.64 -3.33 13.16
C PRO A 127 0.72 -3.58 11.66
N VAL A 128 0.22 -2.62 10.88
CA VAL A 128 0.27 -2.59 9.42
C VAL A 128 1.20 -1.47 8.97
N LEU A 129 2.24 -1.84 8.24
CA LEU A 129 3.23 -0.95 7.64
C LEU A 129 3.09 -0.96 6.12
N HIS A 130 3.58 0.06 5.43
CA HIS A 130 3.78 -0.07 4.00
C HIS A 130 4.93 -1.04 3.76
N GLY A 131 6.04 -0.84 4.46
CA GLY A 131 7.24 -1.67 4.49
C GLY A 131 8.53 -0.91 4.19
N HIS A 132 8.48 0.37 3.81
CA HIS A 132 9.67 1.21 3.62
C HIS A 132 10.19 1.81 4.93
N GLU A 133 9.35 1.83 5.97
CA GLU A 133 9.62 2.40 7.29
C GLU A 133 10.75 1.68 8.03
N LYS A 134 10.92 0.38 7.77
CA LYS A 134 11.93 -0.47 8.44
C LYS A 134 13.37 -0.24 7.96
N GLY A 135 13.60 0.74 7.09
CA GLY A 135 14.92 1.05 6.52
C GLY A 135 15.41 0.02 5.49
N LYS A 136 16.53 0.34 4.84
CA LYS A 136 17.13 -0.54 3.81
C LYS A 136 17.97 -1.65 4.45
N GLY A 137 17.76 -2.90 4.00
CA GLY A 137 18.61 -4.02 4.36
C GLY A 137 19.89 -4.13 3.53
N ILE A 138 20.81 -5.01 3.96
CA ILE A 138 22.04 -5.35 3.23
C ILE A 138 21.73 -6.02 1.88
N SER A 139 20.64 -6.79 1.80
CA SER A 139 20.16 -7.42 0.58
C SER A 139 18.64 -7.39 0.50
N SER A 140 18.12 -7.50 -0.73
CA SER A 140 16.67 -7.69 -0.94
C SER A 140 16.28 -9.08 -0.42
N PRO A 141 15.30 -9.17 0.50
CA PRO A 141 14.98 -10.44 1.12
C PRO A 141 14.32 -11.38 0.09
N VAL A 142 14.66 -12.67 0.18
CA VAL A 142 14.05 -13.72 -0.67
C VAL A 142 12.59 -13.96 -0.30
N ASN A 143 12.25 -13.82 0.98
CA ASN A 143 10.90 -13.83 1.54
C ASN A 143 10.72 -12.51 2.29
N GLN A 144 9.75 -11.69 1.86
CA GLN A 144 9.56 -10.33 2.38
C GLN A 144 9.11 -10.35 3.84
N ALA A 145 8.16 -11.24 4.19
CA ALA A 145 7.72 -11.44 5.57
C ALA A 145 8.88 -11.82 6.52
N ARG A 146 9.78 -12.72 6.09
CA ARG A 146 11.00 -13.03 6.85
C ARG A 146 11.93 -11.82 6.96
N GLY A 147 12.04 -11.03 5.90
CA GLY A 147 12.77 -9.77 5.91
C GLY A 147 12.23 -8.79 6.95
N ALA A 148 10.90 -8.70 7.07
CA ALA A 148 10.23 -7.88 8.08
C ALA A 148 10.52 -8.41 9.50
N PHE A 149 10.40 -9.72 9.73
CA PHE A 149 10.74 -10.34 11.02
C PHE A 149 12.18 -10.05 11.45
N MET A 150 13.16 -10.25 10.55
CA MET A 150 14.58 -10.00 10.83
C MET A 150 14.93 -8.52 11.09
N ARG A 151 13.97 -7.61 10.90
CA ARG A 151 14.14 -6.17 11.15
C ARG A 151 13.37 -5.71 12.38
N LEU A 152 12.19 -6.27 12.61
CA LEU A 152 11.24 -5.78 13.60
C LEU A 152 11.10 -6.70 14.80
N HIS A 153 11.43 -7.99 14.67
CA HIS A 153 11.22 -9.02 15.69
C HIS A 153 9.79 -9.02 16.28
N HIS A 154 8.80 -8.64 15.47
CA HIS A 154 7.41 -8.49 15.88
C HIS A 154 6.46 -8.84 14.73
N THR A 155 5.25 -9.29 15.08
CA THR A 155 4.17 -9.57 14.14
C THR A 155 3.83 -8.32 13.34
N VAL A 156 3.72 -8.43 12.02
CA VAL A 156 3.45 -7.28 11.14
C VAL A 156 2.85 -7.72 9.81
N LEU A 157 2.03 -6.86 9.21
CA LEU A 157 1.59 -6.95 7.81
C LEU A 157 2.22 -5.81 6.99
N GLU A 158 2.88 -6.12 5.86
CA GLU A 158 3.44 -5.11 4.94
C GLU A 158 3.14 -5.37 3.45
N GLY A 159 3.28 -4.38 2.58
CA GLY A 159 2.95 -4.48 1.13
C GLY A 159 4.06 -4.07 0.15
N HIS A 160 5.09 -3.35 0.61
CA HIS A 160 6.12 -2.70 -0.21
C HIS A 160 6.90 -3.67 -1.12
N GLY A 161 7.04 -4.94 -0.71
CA GLY A 161 7.80 -5.94 -1.46
C GLY A 161 7.10 -6.50 -2.71
N HIS A 162 5.83 -6.14 -2.94
CA HIS A 162 5.00 -6.56 -4.08
C HIS A 162 4.89 -8.07 -4.24
N ARG A 163 5.05 -8.82 -3.16
CA ARG A 163 5.11 -10.27 -3.17
C ARG A 163 4.40 -10.83 -1.97
N THR A 164 3.44 -11.71 -2.19
CA THR A 164 2.74 -12.43 -1.14
C THR A 164 3.70 -13.41 -0.46
N SER A 165 3.84 -13.31 0.87
CA SER A 165 4.60 -14.28 1.67
C SER A 165 4.16 -14.27 3.14
N GLY A 166 4.49 -15.35 3.85
CA GLY A 166 4.31 -15.47 5.29
C GLY A 166 5.59 -16.00 5.95
N HIS A 167 5.76 -15.70 7.23
CA HIS A 167 6.83 -16.25 8.06
C HIS A 167 6.37 -16.30 9.52
N CYS A 168 6.35 -17.50 10.08
CA CYS A 168 6.10 -17.76 11.50
C CYS A 168 7.41 -18.11 12.19
N GLU A 169 7.66 -17.53 13.35
CA GLU A 169 8.75 -17.87 14.25
C GLU A 169 8.26 -17.60 15.69
N PRO A 170 8.50 -18.47 16.69
CA PRO A 170 8.18 -18.14 18.07
C PRO A 170 9.18 -17.14 18.66
N ASP A 171 8.74 -16.35 19.62
CA ASP A 171 9.64 -15.59 20.49
C ASP A 171 10.34 -16.51 21.51
N MET A 172 11.22 -15.93 22.35
CA MET A 172 11.96 -16.69 23.37
C MET A 172 11.08 -17.34 24.44
N TRP A 173 9.80 -16.95 24.54
CA TRP A 173 8.82 -17.48 25.48
C TRP A 173 7.81 -18.43 24.82
N GLY A 174 7.97 -18.71 23.53
CA GLY A 174 7.07 -19.58 22.76
C GLY A 174 5.81 -18.89 22.24
N SER A 175 5.70 -17.57 22.38
CA SER A 175 4.60 -16.80 21.77
C SER A 175 4.82 -16.70 20.27
N GLU A 176 3.76 -16.88 19.48
CA GLU A 176 3.88 -16.79 18.02
C GLU A 176 4.19 -15.36 17.57
N VAL A 177 5.19 -15.22 16.71
CA VAL A 177 5.41 -14.04 15.87
C VAL A 177 5.15 -14.43 14.43
N PHE A 178 4.22 -13.75 13.77
CA PHE A 178 3.90 -14.00 12.37
C PHE A 178 3.99 -12.71 11.56
N CYS A 179 4.76 -12.74 10.49
CA CYS A 179 4.86 -11.65 9.53
C CYS A 179 4.18 -12.03 8.22
N TRP A 180 3.47 -11.07 7.61
CA TRP A 180 2.87 -11.21 6.30
C TRP A 180 3.40 -10.12 5.38
N SER A 181 3.54 -10.48 4.10
CA SER A 181 3.63 -9.50 3.03
C SER A 181 2.52 -9.75 2.01
N THR A 182 1.97 -8.68 1.44
CA THR A 182 0.98 -8.77 0.36
C THR A 182 1.64 -8.60 -1.01
N GLY A 183 0.92 -9.04 -2.05
CA GLY A 183 1.21 -8.67 -3.43
C GLY A 183 0.92 -7.19 -3.70
N CYS A 184 1.13 -6.75 -4.93
CA CYS A 184 0.72 -5.43 -5.42
C CYS A 184 -0.57 -5.51 -6.25
N LEU A 185 -1.12 -4.37 -6.64
CA LEU A 185 -2.23 -4.29 -7.62
C LEU A 185 -1.81 -3.52 -8.88
N CYS A 186 -0.50 -3.50 -9.17
CA CYS A 186 0.09 -2.81 -10.30
C CYS A 186 0.67 -3.78 -11.33
N ASP A 187 1.11 -3.26 -12.47
CA ASP A 187 1.82 -4.04 -13.50
C ASP A 187 2.97 -4.83 -12.86
N LEU A 188 3.03 -6.13 -13.17
CA LEU A 188 4.02 -7.05 -12.65
C LEU A 188 5.36 -6.97 -13.39
N ARG A 189 5.42 -6.29 -14.54
CA ARG A 189 6.61 -6.20 -15.39
C ARG A 189 6.90 -4.78 -15.85
N PRO A 190 6.96 -3.78 -14.93
CA PRO A 190 7.28 -2.43 -15.34
C PRO A 190 8.72 -2.35 -15.85
N GLU A 191 9.01 -1.32 -16.63
CA GLU A 191 10.30 -1.12 -17.30
C GLU A 191 11.51 -1.15 -16.35
N PHE A 192 11.35 -0.62 -15.13
CA PHE A 192 12.40 -0.58 -14.11
C PHE A 192 12.55 -1.89 -13.31
N ALA A 193 11.63 -2.86 -13.48
CA ALA A 193 11.65 -4.13 -12.78
C ALA A 193 11.20 -5.28 -13.70
N ARG A 194 11.76 -5.39 -14.91
CA ARG A 194 11.38 -6.42 -15.89
C ARG A 194 11.58 -7.85 -15.38
N LEU A 195 12.63 -8.07 -14.60
CA LEU A 195 12.93 -9.35 -13.96
C LEU A 195 12.68 -9.24 -12.46
N ASN A 196 11.48 -9.65 -12.03
CA ASN A 196 11.10 -9.65 -10.63
C ASN A 196 10.25 -10.90 -10.28
N LYS A 197 9.89 -11.03 -9.00
CA LYS A 197 9.04 -12.10 -8.46
C LYS A 197 7.71 -11.56 -7.91
N TRP A 198 7.25 -10.43 -8.42
CA TRP A 198 6.01 -9.79 -7.97
C TRP A 198 4.79 -10.64 -8.34
N ASN A 199 3.75 -10.49 -7.54
CA ASN A 199 2.45 -11.09 -7.82
C ASN A 199 1.33 -10.13 -7.41
N TRP A 200 0.15 -10.35 -7.96
CA TRP A 200 -1.04 -9.67 -7.49
C TRP A 200 -1.57 -10.27 -6.20
N GLY A 201 -2.00 -9.42 -5.28
CA GLY A 201 -2.51 -9.86 -4.00
C GLY A 201 -2.96 -8.71 -3.11
N PHE A 202 -3.73 -9.06 -2.08
CA PHE A 202 -4.23 -8.20 -1.02
C PHE A 202 -4.49 -9.07 0.21
N ALA A 203 -4.89 -8.48 1.33
CA ALA A 203 -5.25 -9.23 2.54
C ALA A 203 -6.54 -8.69 3.14
N THR A 204 -7.23 -9.53 3.89
CA THR A 204 -8.32 -9.14 4.79
C THR A 204 -7.88 -9.42 6.22
N VAL A 205 -8.36 -8.60 7.15
CA VAL A 205 -8.07 -8.75 8.58
C VAL A 205 -9.38 -8.67 9.34
N THR A 206 -9.71 -9.74 10.06
CA THR A 206 -10.82 -9.75 11.02
C THR A 206 -10.25 -9.35 12.37
N VAL A 207 -10.86 -8.36 13.04
CA VAL A 207 -10.46 -7.91 14.37
C VAL A 207 -11.58 -8.24 15.35
N GLU A 208 -11.24 -9.01 16.38
CA GLU A 208 -12.15 -9.45 17.43
C GLU A 208 -12.33 -8.38 18.52
N PRO A 209 -13.39 -8.44 19.35
CA PRO A 209 -13.65 -7.43 20.40
C PRO A 209 -12.52 -7.26 21.43
N ASP A 210 -11.71 -8.30 21.65
CA ASP A 210 -10.54 -8.28 22.55
C ASP A 210 -9.24 -7.82 21.86
N SER A 211 -9.39 -7.22 20.66
CA SER A 211 -8.32 -6.76 19.78
C SER A 211 -7.42 -7.86 19.21
N GLN A 212 -7.78 -9.15 19.38
CA GLN A 212 -7.14 -10.21 18.60
C GLN A 212 -7.51 -10.05 17.13
N PHE A 213 -6.71 -10.65 16.25
CA PHE A 213 -6.89 -10.50 14.82
C PHE A 213 -6.61 -11.82 14.09
N ASN A 214 -7.21 -11.97 12.92
CA ASN A 214 -6.93 -13.04 11.98
C ASN A 214 -6.67 -12.43 10.59
N VAL A 215 -5.55 -12.82 9.95
CA VAL A 215 -5.16 -12.33 8.62
C VAL A 215 -5.41 -13.42 7.59
N GLU A 216 -6.19 -13.10 6.56
CA GLU A 216 -6.27 -13.93 5.36
C GLU A 216 -5.53 -13.22 4.22
N ASN A 217 -4.49 -13.87 3.70
CA ASN A 217 -3.66 -13.31 2.63
C ASN A 217 -4.04 -13.94 1.29
N PHE A 218 -4.29 -13.10 0.29
CA PHE A 218 -4.80 -13.52 -1.01
C PHE A 218 -3.81 -13.22 -2.14
N ARG A 219 -3.85 -14.10 -3.14
CA ARG A 219 -3.25 -13.91 -4.46
C ARG A 219 -4.33 -13.82 -5.51
N ILE A 220 -4.02 -13.10 -6.59
CA ILE A 220 -4.90 -12.95 -7.74
C ILE A 220 -4.17 -13.51 -8.96
N THR A 221 -4.84 -14.38 -9.72
CA THR A 221 -4.27 -14.93 -10.97
C THR A 221 -4.37 -13.92 -12.12
N ALA A 222 -3.72 -14.23 -13.24
CA ALA A 222 -3.78 -13.39 -14.44
C ALA A 222 -5.23 -13.21 -14.95
N GLU A 223 -6.10 -14.21 -14.70
CA GLU A 223 -7.52 -14.20 -15.06
C GLU A 223 -8.40 -13.51 -14.01
N GLY A 224 -7.83 -12.88 -12.98
CA GLY A 224 -8.59 -12.20 -11.92
C GLY A 224 -9.18 -13.13 -10.87
N LYS A 225 -8.77 -14.41 -10.80
CA LYS A 225 -9.28 -15.33 -9.77
C LYS A 225 -8.54 -15.12 -8.44
N VAL A 226 -9.30 -14.79 -7.38
CA VAL A 226 -8.79 -14.68 -6.01
C VAL A 226 -8.57 -16.08 -5.39
N ARG A 227 -7.43 -16.27 -4.73
CA ARG A 227 -7.05 -17.52 -4.03
C ARG A 227 -6.37 -17.20 -2.71
N THR A 228 -6.63 -17.98 -1.68
CA THR A 228 -5.86 -17.95 -0.43
C THR A 228 -4.41 -18.36 -0.69
N SER A 229 -3.48 -17.81 0.11
CA SER A 229 -2.03 -17.97 -0.07
C SER A 229 -1.32 -18.58 1.12
#